data_AF-A0A7J6QST3-F1
#
_entry.id   AF-A0A7J6QST3-F1
#
_cell.length_a   1.000
_cell.length_b   1.000
_cell.length_c   1.000
_cell.angle_alpha   90.00
_cell.angle_beta   90.00
_cell.angle_gamma   90.00
#
_symmetry.space_group_name_H-M   'P 1'
#
loop_
_entity.id
_entity.type
_entity.pdbx_description
1 polymer ?
#
loop_
_entity_poly.entity_id
_entity_poly.type
_entity_poly.pdbx_seq_one_letter_code
_entity_poly.pdbx_strand_id
1 'polypeptide(L)'
;MVVFNGDAYSDYGDVLCWVKFNCTEFFVKQWERFTAIVRKQQIPYAITLGNHDHFLDGIEPDGKSIMAYDATHSNLSLAKEAPPGVSGGSVYYVPVYENSTAKGKPTGVLWMLDSGKLFCMGLKGWGCVTEDQIEWFKSQAESEDLRGLQGLMFVHIPLQEVLLYWNVFGKDPQRVSGEKDEDVGCSSGNTGLSTAALGLNVSGIFHGHDHNNDFLARVESTSLTIHVGYGRKSGYGGYGGVLADKPGARVIIMKLDKDRQEYTWSTYIRLENNSTAHETVVQ
;
A
#
# COMPACT_ATOMS: atom_id res chain seq x y z
N MET A 1 10.07 0.92 10.05
CA MET A 1 10.04 1.45 8.67
C MET A 1 8.73 2.18 8.44
N VAL A 2 8.64 2.96 7.36
CA VAL A 2 7.40 3.61 6.89
C VAL A 2 7.00 3.03 5.53
N VAL A 3 5.71 2.89 5.23
CA VAL A 3 5.22 2.59 3.89
C VAL A 3 4.43 3.79 3.39
N PHE A 4 4.87 4.41 2.30
CA PHE A 4 4.11 5.43 1.60
C PHE A 4 3.26 4.72 0.54
N ASN A 5 1.96 4.62 0.77
CA ASN A 5 1.07 3.82 -0.07
C ASN A 5 0.44 4.64 -1.20
N GLY A 6 1.26 5.16 -2.12
CA GLY A 6 0.83 5.92 -3.31
C GLY A 6 0.47 7.39 -3.10
N ASP A 7 0.31 8.09 -4.23
CA ASP A 7 -0.03 9.51 -4.37
C ASP A 7 0.90 10.47 -3.61
N ALA A 8 2.12 10.03 -3.35
CA ALA A 8 3.12 10.80 -2.60
C ALA A 8 3.83 11.85 -3.48
N TYR A 9 3.85 11.65 -4.80
CA TYR A 9 4.76 12.38 -5.68
C TYR A 9 4.12 13.56 -6.38
N SER A 10 2.85 13.45 -6.75
CA SER A 10 2.24 14.48 -7.60
C SER A 10 1.24 15.37 -6.87
N ASP A 11 0.68 14.96 -5.73
CA ASP A 11 -0.26 15.76 -4.92
C ASP A 11 -1.39 16.39 -5.78
N TYR A 12 -1.97 15.62 -6.72
CA TYR A 12 -2.97 16.09 -7.71
C TYR A 12 -2.43 17.18 -8.68
N GLY A 13 -1.14 17.49 -8.59
CA GLY A 13 -0.39 18.38 -9.46
C GLY A 13 0.05 17.73 -10.77
N ASP A 14 -0.39 16.49 -11.05
CA ASP A 14 -0.24 15.90 -12.38
C ASP A 14 -0.77 16.88 -13.43
N VAL A 15 -1.94 17.50 -13.20
CA VAL A 15 -2.56 18.57 -14.04
C VAL A 15 -1.65 19.82 -14.23
N LEU A 16 -0.81 20.17 -13.25
CA LEU A 16 0.07 21.34 -13.33
C LEU A 16 1.37 21.05 -14.11
N CYS A 17 1.84 19.81 -14.11
CA CYS A 17 2.93 19.36 -14.97
C CYS A 17 2.61 19.56 -16.46
N TRP A 18 1.34 19.44 -16.88
CA TRP A 18 0.92 19.59 -18.28
C TRP A 18 1.13 20.99 -18.86
N VAL A 19 1.04 22.03 -18.04
CA VAL A 19 0.80 23.40 -18.54
C VAL A 19 1.95 24.37 -18.21
N LYS A 20 2.74 24.13 -17.16
CA LYS A 20 3.63 25.18 -16.62
C LYS A 20 5.02 24.74 -16.16
N PHE A 21 5.31 23.45 -15.96
CA PHE A 21 6.53 23.01 -15.26
C PHE A 21 7.28 21.86 -15.95
N ASN A 22 8.59 21.77 -15.68
CA ASN A 22 9.38 20.59 -15.98
C ASN A 22 8.95 19.45 -15.02
N CYS A 23 8.30 18.41 -15.54
CA CYS A 23 7.75 17.29 -14.76
C CYS A 23 8.79 16.65 -13.83
N THR A 24 10.03 16.48 -14.31
CA THR A 24 11.12 15.90 -13.53
C THR A 24 11.49 16.79 -12.34
N GLU A 25 11.59 18.10 -12.52
CA GLU A 25 11.92 19.02 -11.43
C GLU A 25 10.82 19.06 -10.36
N PHE A 26 9.56 19.06 -10.79
CA PHE A 26 8.42 18.99 -9.87
C PHE A 26 8.45 17.70 -9.06
N PHE A 27 8.61 16.56 -9.74
CA PHE A 27 8.75 15.26 -9.10
C PHE A 27 9.87 15.24 -8.05
N VAL A 28 11.08 15.63 -8.42
CA VAL A 28 12.24 15.65 -7.50
C VAL A 28 11.95 16.51 -6.27
N LYS A 29 11.32 17.67 -6.47
CA LYS A 29 10.96 18.57 -5.37
C LYS A 29 9.94 17.94 -4.40
N GLN A 30 8.95 17.22 -4.91
CA GLN A 30 7.97 16.55 -4.05
C GLN A 30 8.60 15.34 -3.35
N TRP A 31 9.41 14.56 -4.06
CA TRP A 31 10.19 13.48 -3.48
C TRP A 31 11.06 13.96 -2.31
N GLU A 32 11.81 15.04 -2.50
CA GLU A 32 12.61 15.65 -1.44
C GLU A 32 11.74 16.01 -0.21
N ARG A 33 10.52 16.53 -0.42
CA ARG A 33 9.61 16.94 0.65
C ARG A 33 9.04 15.77 1.44
N PHE A 34 8.39 14.81 0.81
CA PHE A 34 7.71 13.74 1.56
C PHE A 34 8.72 12.78 2.21
N THR A 35 9.88 12.57 1.59
CA THR A 35 10.96 11.75 2.18
C THR A 35 11.78 12.49 3.23
N ALA A 36 11.69 13.83 3.34
CA ALA A 36 12.53 14.63 4.22
C ALA A 36 12.51 14.12 5.67
N ILE A 37 11.34 13.75 6.18
CA ILE A 37 11.22 13.34 7.58
C ILE A 37 11.84 11.97 7.84
N VAL A 38 11.61 10.99 6.96
CA VAL A 38 12.21 9.65 7.11
C VAL A 38 13.72 9.70 6.92
N ARG A 39 14.21 10.54 6.00
CA ARG A 39 15.64 10.81 5.83
C ARG A 39 16.24 11.50 7.05
N LYS A 40 15.60 12.54 7.58
CA LYS A 40 16.06 13.23 8.81
C LYS A 40 16.11 12.30 10.01
N GLN A 41 15.14 11.40 10.14
CA GLN A 41 15.03 10.46 11.26
C GLN A 41 15.78 9.13 11.03
N GLN A 42 16.42 8.96 9.86
CA GLN A 42 17.11 7.73 9.46
C GLN A 42 16.20 6.48 9.53
N ILE A 43 14.95 6.63 9.09
CA ILE A 43 13.95 5.57 9.10
C ILE A 43 13.89 4.95 7.69
N PRO A 44 14.12 3.63 7.54
CA PRO A 44 13.91 2.95 6.26
C PRO A 44 12.45 3.05 5.82
N TYR A 45 12.21 3.14 4.52
CA TYR A 45 10.85 3.24 3.99
C TYR A 45 10.67 2.44 2.69
N ALA A 46 9.42 2.08 2.42
CA ALA A 46 8.98 1.49 1.16
C ALA A 46 7.88 2.36 0.55
N ILE A 47 7.66 2.21 -0.76
CA ILE A 47 6.70 2.98 -1.54
C ILE A 47 5.86 2.07 -2.45
N THR A 48 4.59 2.39 -2.61
CA THR A 48 3.79 1.98 -3.77
C THR A 48 3.44 3.23 -4.57
N LEU A 49 3.19 3.08 -5.86
CA LEU A 49 2.69 4.16 -6.70
C LEU A 49 1.16 4.22 -6.61
N GLY A 50 0.64 5.44 -6.58
CA GLY A 50 -0.79 5.72 -6.69
C GLY A 50 -1.19 6.19 -8.08
N ASN A 51 -2.50 6.34 -8.31
CA ASN A 51 -3.01 6.71 -9.63
C ASN A 51 -2.54 8.09 -10.09
N HIS A 52 -2.15 8.98 -9.17
CA HIS A 52 -1.57 10.27 -9.52
C HIS A 52 -0.06 10.20 -9.78
N ASP A 53 0.61 9.08 -9.46
CA ASP A 53 2.05 8.91 -9.68
C ASP A 53 2.37 8.30 -11.08
N HIS A 54 1.35 7.96 -11.86
CA HIS A 54 1.50 7.58 -13.27
C HIS A 54 1.18 8.78 -14.19
N PHE A 55 2.20 9.24 -14.91
CA PHE A 55 2.04 10.19 -16.02
C PHE A 55 1.52 9.44 -17.27
N LEU A 56 1.06 10.16 -18.30
CA LEU A 56 0.62 9.48 -19.54
C LEU A 56 1.80 8.76 -20.19
N ASP A 57 1.48 7.68 -20.90
CA ASP A 57 2.44 6.91 -21.69
C ASP A 57 3.30 7.83 -22.56
N GLY A 58 4.62 7.67 -22.43
CA GLY A 58 5.61 8.46 -23.18
C GLY A 58 5.98 9.82 -22.57
N ILE A 59 5.52 10.13 -21.35
CA ILE A 59 5.92 11.32 -20.59
C ILE A 59 6.72 10.90 -19.35
N GLU A 60 7.95 11.40 -19.23
CA GLU A 60 8.78 11.22 -18.04
C GLU A 60 8.47 12.26 -16.94
N PRO A 61 8.62 11.90 -15.66
CA PRO A 61 9.03 10.57 -15.17
C PRO A 61 7.88 9.55 -15.23
N ASP A 62 8.06 8.39 -15.85
CA ASP A 62 7.09 7.29 -15.73
C ASP A 62 7.21 6.57 -14.36
N GLY A 63 6.30 5.65 -14.04
CA GLY A 63 6.33 4.92 -12.77
C GLY A 63 7.66 4.19 -12.51
N LYS A 64 8.32 3.65 -13.54
CA LYS A 64 9.59 2.94 -13.40
C LYS A 64 10.73 3.90 -13.10
N SER A 65 10.78 5.03 -13.79
CA SER A 65 11.77 6.09 -13.56
C SER A 65 11.63 6.68 -12.14
N ILE A 66 10.40 6.82 -11.62
CA ILE A 66 10.13 7.24 -10.24
C ILE A 66 10.75 6.26 -9.25
N MET A 67 10.49 4.95 -9.44
CA MET A 67 11.02 3.90 -8.58
C MET A 67 12.54 3.80 -8.64
N ALA A 68 13.12 3.89 -9.85
CA ALA A 68 14.56 3.90 -10.04
C ALA A 68 15.21 5.12 -9.38
N TYR A 69 14.58 6.30 -9.48
CA TYR A 69 15.05 7.50 -8.81
C TYR A 69 15.06 7.34 -7.29
N ASP A 70 13.93 6.92 -6.69
CA ASP A 70 13.81 6.73 -5.25
C ASP A 70 14.85 5.72 -4.71
N ALA A 71 15.00 4.58 -5.39
CA ALA A 71 15.95 3.52 -5.01
C ALA A 71 17.43 3.96 -5.09
N THR A 72 17.76 4.91 -5.96
CA THR A 72 19.15 5.37 -6.16
C THR A 72 19.50 6.62 -5.36
N HIS A 73 18.51 7.41 -4.93
CA HIS A 73 18.72 8.69 -4.26
C HIS A 73 18.53 8.63 -2.73
N SER A 74 18.09 7.50 -2.18
CA SER A 74 18.11 7.26 -0.73
C SER A 74 18.57 5.85 -0.38
N ASN A 75 19.60 5.75 0.46
CA ASN A 75 20.02 4.48 1.07
C ASN A 75 19.02 3.94 2.12
N LEU A 76 17.98 4.71 2.46
CA LEU A 76 16.88 4.30 3.35
C LEU A 76 15.70 3.72 2.56
N SER A 77 15.66 3.93 1.25
CA SER A 77 14.62 3.34 0.42
C SER A 77 14.82 1.84 0.29
N LEU A 78 13.72 1.10 0.47
CA LEU A 78 13.60 -0.33 0.19
C LEU A 78 12.90 -0.59 -1.14
N ALA A 79 12.62 0.46 -1.91
CA ALA A 79 11.95 0.41 -3.19
C ALA A 79 12.74 -0.41 -4.22
N LYS A 80 12.02 -1.12 -5.07
CA LYS A 80 12.57 -1.77 -6.25
C LYS A 80 11.61 -1.56 -7.41
N GLU A 81 12.17 -1.40 -8.61
CA GLU A 81 11.39 -1.41 -9.83
C GLU A 81 10.72 -2.77 -10.03
N ALA A 82 9.57 -2.76 -10.68
CA ALA A 82 8.93 -3.96 -11.20
C ALA A 82 9.94 -4.84 -11.99
N PRO A 83 9.93 -6.16 -11.79
CA PRO A 83 10.86 -7.05 -12.46
C PRO A 83 10.61 -7.07 -13.98
N PRO A 84 11.63 -7.47 -14.78
CA PRO A 84 11.49 -7.53 -16.23
C PRO A 84 10.29 -8.40 -16.65
N GLY A 85 9.47 -7.86 -17.55
CA GLY A 85 8.28 -8.54 -18.07
C GLY A 85 7.04 -8.46 -17.18
N VAL A 86 7.10 -7.76 -16.04
CA VAL A 86 5.95 -7.48 -15.18
C VAL A 86 5.54 -6.01 -15.32
N SER A 87 4.22 -5.79 -15.42
CA SER A 87 3.58 -4.50 -15.57
C SER A 87 3.66 -3.66 -14.29
N GLY A 88 3.56 -2.35 -14.44
CA GLY A 88 3.64 -1.39 -13.33
C GLY A 88 5.08 -0.89 -13.07
N GLY A 89 5.20 0.04 -12.13
CA GLY A 89 6.47 0.54 -11.62
C GLY A 89 6.83 -0.06 -10.26
N SER A 90 5.86 -0.14 -9.35
CA SER A 90 6.08 -0.50 -7.94
C SER A 90 5.66 -1.94 -7.59
N VAL A 91 6.37 -2.92 -8.18
CA VAL A 91 6.07 -4.35 -7.98
C VAL A 91 7.26 -5.07 -7.37
N TYR A 92 7.22 -5.26 -6.04
CA TYR A 92 8.32 -5.85 -5.30
C TYR A 92 7.87 -6.31 -3.90
N TYR A 93 8.79 -6.92 -3.16
CA TYR A 93 8.56 -7.29 -1.77
C TYR A 93 9.74 -6.86 -0.87
N VAL A 94 9.43 -6.67 0.41
CA VAL A 94 10.41 -6.43 1.47
C VAL A 94 10.36 -7.59 2.46
N PRO A 95 11.44 -8.38 2.58
CA PRO A 95 11.53 -9.43 3.60
C PRO A 95 11.62 -8.83 5.00
N VAL A 96 10.89 -9.42 5.95
CA VAL A 96 10.92 -9.06 7.36
C VAL A 96 11.71 -10.09 8.14
N TYR A 97 12.76 -9.65 8.82
CA TYR A 97 13.63 -10.51 9.63
C TYR A 97 13.37 -10.30 11.12
N GLU A 98 13.74 -11.29 11.94
CA GLU A 98 13.60 -11.23 13.40
C GLU A 98 14.16 -9.94 14.01
N ASN A 99 15.30 -9.46 13.48
CA ASN A 99 15.92 -8.21 13.90
C ASN A 99 16.86 -7.67 12.80
N SER A 100 17.37 -6.46 13.01
CA SER A 100 18.23 -5.74 12.06
C SER A 100 19.60 -6.39 11.78
N THR A 101 20.01 -7.39 12.56
CA THR A 101 21.30 -8.08 12.41
C THR A 101 21.16 -9.53 11.96
N ALA A 102 19.93 -10.02 11.79
CA ALA A 102 19.68 -11.39 11.40
C ALA A 102 20.25 -11.67 9.99
N LYS A 103 20.92 -12.82 9.86
CA LYS A 103 21.50 -13.31 8.59
C LYS A 103 20.78 -14.55 8.04
N GLY A 104 19.65 -14.91 8.65
CA GLY A 104 18.87 -16.11 8.34
C GLY A 104 17.75 -15.84 7.32
N LYS A 105 16.84 -16.82 7.20
CA LYS A 105 15.64 -16.68 6.37
C LYS A 105 14.71 -15.58 6.90
N PRO A 106 13.93 -14.94 6.03
CA PRO A 106 12.89 -14.03 6.48
C PRO A 106 11.84 -14.79 7.30
N THR A 107 11.17 -14.03 8.15
CA THR A 107 10.13 -14.47 9.10
C THR A 107 8.75 -13.93 8.71
N GLY A 108 8.71 -13.00 7.76
CA GLY A 108 7.49 -12.40 7.20
C GLY A 108 7.83 -11.63 5.94
N VAL A 109 6.82 -11.10 5.26
CA VAL A 109 7.01 -10.39 3.99
C VAL A 109 6.02 -9.24 3.84
N LEU A 110 6.48 -8.12 3.29
CA LEU A 110 5.63 -7.01 2.88
C LEU A 110 5.59 -6.96 1.36
N TRP A 111 4.40 -6.94 0.79
CA TRP A 111 4.16 -6.94 -0.65
C TRP A 111 3.73 -5.55 -1.11
N MET A 112 4.40 -5.04 -2.14
CA MET A 112 4.09 -3.77 -2.78
C MET A 112 3.68 -4.09 -4.21
N LEU A 113 2.43 -3.82 -4.55
CA LEU A 113 1.88 -4.05 -5.89
C LEU A 113 1.30 -2.75 -6.47
N ASP A 114 1.33 -2.68 -7.79
CA ASP A 114 1.02 -1.48 -8.54
C ASP A 114 -0.39 -1.58 -9.13
N SER A 115 -1.31 -0.76 -8.62
CA SER A 115 -2.68 -0.73 -9.13
C SER A 115 -2.84 0.10 -10.41
N GLY A 116 -1.79 0.76 -10.88
CA GLY A 116 -1.84 1.68 -12.02
C GLY A 116 -2.75 2.89 -11.76
N LYS A 117 -3.20 3.50 -12.86
CA LYS A 117 -4.03 4.72 -12.84
C LYS A 117 -5.47 4.47 -13.25
N LEU A 118 -5.69 3.99 -14.47
CA LEU A 118 -7.02 3.83 -15.07
C LEU A 118 -7.08 2.56 -15.90
N PHE A 119 -8.29 2.20 -16.31
CA PHE A 119 -8.57 1.16 -17.29
C PHE A 119 -8.14 -0.25 -16.87
N CYS A 120 -8.57 -0.70 -15.68
CA CYS A 120 -8.36 -2.08 -15.26
C CYS A 120 -8.87 -3.06 -16.33
N MET A 121 -7.97 -3.83 -16.94
CA MET A 121 -8.30 -4.78 -18.01
C MET A 121 -9.09 -4.15 -19.18
N GLY A 122 -8.90 -2.86 -19.45
CA GLY A 122 -9.63 -2.10 -20.46
C GLY A 122 -11.02 -1.60 -20.04
N LEU A 123 -11.46 -1.86 -18.80
CA LEU A 123 -12.73 -1.38 -18.27
C LEU A 123 -12.61 0.08 -17.80
N LYS A 124 -13.52 0.95 -18.26
CA LYS A 124 -13.55 2.36 -17.84
C LYS A 124 -13.63 2.49 -16.32
N GLY A 125 -12.78 3.34 -15.75
CA GLY A 125 -12.67 3.59 -14.32
C GLY A 125 -11.23 3.39 -13.83
N TRP A 126 -11.07 3.19 -12.52
CA TRP A 126 -9.79 3.06 -11.85
C TRP A 126 -9.02 1.80 -12.24
N GLY A 127 -7.68 1.88 -12.16
CA GLY A 127 -6.77 0.78 -12.43
C GLY A 127 -6.90 -0.39 -11.45
N CYS A 128 -6.16 -1.47 -11.72
CA CYS A 128 -6.04 -2.63 -10.84
C CYS A 128 -4.65 -3.26 -10.94
N VAL A 129 -4.31 -4.08 -9.94
CA VAL A 129 -3.18 -5.00 -10.02
C VAL A 129 -3.46 -6.02 -11.11
N THR A 130 -2.57 -6.08 -12.10
CA THR A 130 -2.73 -6.87 -13.32
C THR A 130 -2.42 -8.36 -13.10
N GLU A 131 -2.86 -9.22 -14.02
CA GLU A 131 -2.71 -10.67 -13.91
C GLU A 131 -1.24 -11.12 -13.83
N ASP A 132 -0.36 -10.51 -14.61
CA ASP A 132 1.09 -10.77 -14.60
C ASP A 132 1.75 -10.39 -13.26
N GLN A 133 1.29 -9.33 -12.60
CA GLN A 133 1.72 -9.00 -11.23
C GLN A 133 1.26 -10.06 -10.23
N ILE A 134 0.04 -10.58 -10.38
CA ILE A 134 -0.49 -11.66 -9.52
C ILE A 134 0.30 -12.96 -9.74
N GLU A 135 0.62 -13.30 -10.98
CA GLU A 135 1.44 -14.45 -11.32
C GLU A 135 2.85 -14.33 -10.74
N TRP A 136 3.47 -13.15 -10.86
CA TRP A 136 4.75 -12.86 -10.22
C TRP A 136 4.67 -13.01 -8.70
N PHE A 137 3.65 -12.42 -8.06
CA PHE A 137 3.42 -12.53 -6.61
C PHE A 137 3.30 -14.00 -6.18
N LYS A 138 2.47 -14.79 -6.87
CA LYS A 138 2.31 -16.23 -6.60
C LYS A 138 3.64 -16.98 -6.72
N SER A 139 4.41 -16.69 -7.77
CA SER A 139 5.73 -17.30 -7.98
C SER A 139 6.71 -16.96 -6.85
N GLN A 140 6.76 -15.70 -6.41
CA GLN A 140 7.64 -15.30 -5.32
C GLN A 140 7.19 -15.88 -3.97
N ALA A 141 5.90 -15.87 -3.69
CA ALA A 141 5.34 -16.42 -2.46
C ALA A 141 5.60 -17.94 -2.31
N GLU A 142 5.79 -18.66 -3.42
CA GLU A 142 6.11 -20.09 -3.42
C GLU A 142 7.62 -20.41 -3.49
N SER A 143 8.47 -19.38 -3.53
CA SER A 143 9.93 -19.53 -3.53
C SER A 143 10.43 -20.16 -2.21
N GLU A 144 11.63 -20.76 -2.25
CA GLU A 144 12.22 -21.44 -1.08
C GLU A 144 12.37 -20.54 0.16
N ASP A 145 12.52 -19.23 -0.05
CA ASP A 145 12.74 -18.27 1.03
C ASP A 145 11.44 -17.68 1.59
N LEU A 146 10.35 -17.64 0.79
CA LEU A 146 9.10 -16.98 1.18
C LEU A 146 7.92 -17.93 1.41
N ARG A 147 8.05 -19.20 1.01
CA ARG A 147 6.97 -20.17 1.10
C ARG A 147 6.40 -20.27 2.51
N GLY A 148 5.10 -20.00 2.62
CA GLY A 148 4.34 -20.09 3.86
C GLY A 148 4.50 -18.89 4.81
N LEU A 149 5.37 -17.92 4.49
CA LEU A 149 5.52 -16.74 5.33
C LEU A 149 4.25 -15.90 5.35
N GLN A 150 3.87 -15.42 6.54
CA GLN A 150 2.76 -14.49 6.66
C GLN A 150 3.14 -13.14 6.02
N GLY A 151 2.22 -12.59 5.24
CA GLY A 151 2.42 -11.33 4.53
C GLY A 151 1.45 -10.22 4.86
N LEU A 152 1.89 -8.97 4.71
CA LEU A 152 1.03 -7.80 4.58
C LEU A 152 1.20 -7.20 3.19
N MET A 153 0.14 -6.73 2.57
CA MET A 153 0.14 -6.22 1.21
C MET A 153 -0.33 -4.77 1.15
N PHE A 154 0.32 -3.99 0.31
CA PHE A 154 0.04 -2.58 0.07
C PHE A 154 -0.28 -2.39 -1.41
N VAL A 155 -1.47 -1.85 -1.67
CA VAL A 155 -1.98 -1.56 -3.01
C VAL A 155 -2.72 -0.24 -2.93
N HIS A 156 -2.38 0.76 -3.75
CA HIS A 156 -2.97 2.09 -3.57
C HIS A 156 -4.48 2.13 -3.82
N ILE A 157 -4.93 1.72 -5.03
CA ILE A 157 -6.36 1.69 -5.37
C ILE A 157 -7.05 0.50 -4.65
N PRO A 158 -8.19 0.72 -3.98
CA PRO A 158 -8.93 -0.33 -3.29
C PRO A 158 -9.43 -1.45 -4.22
N LEU A 159 -9.46 -2.67 -3.70
CA LEU A 159 -10.10 -3.80 -4.39
C LEU A 159 -11.63 -3.67 -4.33
N GLN A 160 -12.33 -4.28 -5.28
CA GLN A 160 -13.80 -4.31 -5.27
C GLN A 160 -14.37 -4.96 -4.01
N GLU A 161 -13.65 -5.92 -3.44
CA GLU A 161 -13.99 -6.56 -2.17
C GLU A 161 -14.13 -5.56 -1.01
N VAL A 162 -13.40 -4.44 -1.03
CA VAL A 162 -13.47 -3.43 0.04
C VAL A 162 -14.87 -2.82 0.13
N LEU A 163 -15.47 -2.51 -1.02
CA LEU A 163 -16.86 -2.04 -1.10
C LEU A 163 -17.83 -3.10 -0.57
N LEU A 164 -17.64 -4.37 -0.95
CA LEU A 164 -18.47 -5.48 -0.49
C LEU A 164 -18.38 -5.64 1.03
N TYR A 165 -17.17 -5.65 1.59
CA TYR A 165 -16.94 -5.85 3.01
C TYR A 165 -17.55 -4.72 3.85
N TRP A 166 -17.44 -3.47 3.41
CA TRP A 166 -18.14 -2.38 4.07
C TRP A 166 -19.65 -2.54 4.01
N ASN A 167 -20.21 -2.84 2.83
CA ASN A 167 -21.66 -2.94 2.67
C ASN A 167 -22.28 -4.10 3.49
N VAL A 168 -21.55 -5.21 3.64
CA VAL A 168 -22.01 -6.39 4.39
C VAL A 168 -21.73 -6.24 5.88
N PHE A 169 -20.54 -5.78 6.26
CA PHE A 169 -20.05 -5.84 7.64
C PHE A 169 -19.89 -4.47 8.31
N GLY A 170 -20.05 -3.35 7.61
CA GLY A 170 -19.72 -2.01 8.11
C GLY A 170 -20.52 -1.54 9.33
N LYS A 171 -21.60 -2.23 9.67
CA LYS A 171 -22.39 -2.00 10.91
C LYS A 171 -22.03 -2.93 12.06
N ASP A 172 -21.17 -3.91 11.82
CA ASP A 172 -20.72 -4.87 12.82
C ASP A 172 -19.33 -4.45 13.36
N PRO A 173 -19.27 -3.92 14.60
CA PRO A 173 -18.01 -3.46 15.19
C PRO A 173 -17.03 -4.60 15.51
N GLN A 174 -17.46 -5.87 15.45
CA GLN A 174 -16.56 -7.02 15.57
C GLN A 174 -15.87 -7.35 14.24
N ARG A 175 -16.42 -6.86 13.13
CA ARG A 175 -15.95 -7.14 11.77
C ARG A 175 -15.33 -5.92 11.10
N VAL A 176 -15.70 -4.71 11.47
CA VAL A 176 -15.15 -3.48 10.90
C VAL A 176 -14.80 -2.49 11.99
N SER A 177 -13.60 -1.92 11.91
CA SER A 177 -13.11 -0.84 12.80
C SER A 177 -12.62 0.33 11.95
N GLY A 178 -13.04 1.55 12.29
CA GLY A 178 -12.75 2.76 11.52
C GLY A 178 -13.97 3.36 10.84
N GLU A 179 -13.72 4.37 10.02
CA GLU A 179 -14.74 5.22 9.43
C GLU A 179 -14.67 5.19 7.89
N LYS A 180 -15.84 5.29 7.25
CA LYS A 180 -16.00 5.54 5.82
C LYS A 180 -16.78 6.83 5.65
N ASP A 181 -16.10 7.89 5.24
CA ASP A 181 -16.71 9.22 5.03
C ASP A 181 -16.77 9.61 3.54
N GLU A 182 -16.38 8.70 2.64
CA GLU A 182 -16.66 8.83 1.20
C GLU A 182 -16.91 7.48 0.53
N ASP A 183 -17.37 7.50 -0.72
CA ASP A 183 -17.57 6.28 -1.50
C ASP A 183 -16.24 5.61 -1.86
N VAL A 184 -16.27 4.27 -1.90
CA VAL A 184 -15.07 3.48 -2.17
C VAL A 184 -14.72 3.60 -3.66
N GLY A 185 -13.61 4.25 -3.97
CA GLY A 185 -13.04 4.40 -5.31
C GLY A 185 -12.32 3.14 -5.78
N CYS A 186 -12.97 1.98 -5.70
CA CYS A 186 -12.31 0.71 -6.03
C CYS A 186 -12.00 0.55 -7.54
N SER A 187 -11.13 -0.41 -7.83
CA SER A 187 -10.79 -0.84 -9.18
C SER A 187 -12.03 -1.15 -10.05
N SER A 188 -11.98 -0.78 -11.34
CA SER A 188 -13.11 -1.01 -12.25
C SER A 188 -13.30 -2.50 -12.62
N GLY A 189 -12.26 -3.31 -12.45
CA GLY A 189 -12.29 -4.77 -12.59
C GLY A 189 -11.74 -5.48 -11.36
N ASN A 190 -12.07 -6.76 -11.24
CA ASN A 190 -11.56 -7.65 -10.20
C ASN A 190 -10.68 -8.74 -10.84
N THR A 191 -9.40 -8.73 -10.48
CA THR A 191 -8.38 -9.66 -11.01
C THR A 191 -8.19 -10.91 -10.14
N GLY A 192 -8.95 -11.04 -9.04
CA GLY A 192 -8.83 -12.15 -8.09
C GLY A 192 -7.68 -12.01 -7.09
N LEU A 193 -7.09 -10.82 -6.95
CA LEU A 193 -5.97 -10.57 -6.04
C LEU A 193 -6.30 -10.94 -4.59
N SER A 194 -7.48 -10.56 -4.09
CA SER A 194 -7.89 -10.86 -2.70
C SER A 194 -7.85 -12.38 -2.42
N THR A 195 -8.39 -13.18 -3.33
CA THR A 195 -8.37 -14.65 -3.24
C THR A 195 -6.95 -15.20 -3.31
N ALA A 196 -6.10 -14.68 -4.20
CA ALA A 196 -4.70 -15.11 -4.31
C ALA A 196 -3.91 -14.78 -3.04
N ALA A 197 -4.09 -13.58 -2.50
CA ALA A 197 -3.45 -13.11 -1.27
C ALA A 197 -3.86 -13.98 -0.07
N LEU A 198 -5.16 -14.24 0.10
CA LEU A 198 -5.67 -15.12 1.15
C LEU A 198 -5.04 -16.51 1.07
N GLY A 199 -5.00 -17.11 -0.13
CA GLY A 199 -4.43 -18.45 -0.34
C GLY A 199 -2.91 -18.54 -0.11
N LEU A 200 -2.20 -17.42 -0.06
CA LEU A 200 -0.75 -17.32 0.11
C LEU A 200 -0.36 -16.65 1.43
N ASN A 201 -1.17 -16.86 2.47
CA ASN A 201 -0.93 -16.42 3.84
C ASN A 201 -0.74 -14.89 4.01
N VAL A 202 -1.37 -14.09 3.14
CA VAL A 202 -1.48 -12.65 3.36
C VAL A 202 -2.60 -12.39 4.35
N SER A 203 -2.26 -11.85 5.52
CA SER A 203 -3.20 -11.61 6.62
C SER A 203 -3.75 -10.18 6.64
N GLY A 204 -3.17 -9.27 5.85
CA GLY A 204 -3.66 -7.89 5.70
C GLY A 204 -3.39 -7.28 4.34
N ILE A 205 -4.36 -6.51 3.81
CA ILE A 205 -4.22 -5.68 2.59
C ILE A 205 -4.63 -4.24 2.93
N PHE A 206 -3.74 -3.29 2.64
CA PHE A 206 -3.93 -1.89 2.96
C PHE A 206 -3.96 -1.00 1.71
N HIS A 207 -4.93 -0.10 1.70
CA HIS A 207 -5.24 0.81 0.60
C HIS A 207 -5.04 2.28 0.97
N GLY A 208 -4.90 3.09 -0.07
CA GLY A 208 -4.92 4.56 -0.02
C GLY A 208 -6.10 5.07 -0.83
N HIS A 209 -5.84 6.00 -1.75
CA HIS A 209 -6.76 6.56 -2.75
C HIS A 209 -7.94 7.37 -2.20
N ASP A 210 -8.76 6.76 -1.37
CA ASP A 210 -9.91 7.38 -0.71
C ASP A 210 -9.44 8.05 0.58
N HIS A 211 -9.27 9.36 0.54
CA HIS A 211 -8.68 10.19 1.59
C HIS A 211 -9.51 10.26 2.88
N ASN A 212 -10.81 10.02 2.79
CA ASN A 212 -11.81 10.09 3.83
C ASN A 212 -12.27 8.71 4.34
N ASN A 213 -11.56 7.66 3.97
CA ASN A 213 -11.78 6.31 4.49
C ASN A 213 -10.55 5.84 5.27
N ASP A 214 -10.78 5.27 6.45
CA ASP A 214 -9.69 4.67 7.24
C ASP A 214 -10.08 3.33 7.89
N PHE A 215 -11.23 2.78 7.52
CA PHE A 215 -11.72 1.53 8.07
C PHE A 215 -10.88 0.32 7.67
N LEU A 216 -10.94 -0.71 8.52
CA LEU A 216 -10.34 -2.02 8.33
C LEU A 216 -11.39 -3.09 8.59
N ALA A 217 -11.66 -3.92 7.59
CA ALA A 217 -12.61 -5.02 7.67
C ALA A 217 -11.88 -6.35 7.90
N ARG A 218 -12.29 -7.08 8.93
CA ARG A 218 -11.93 -8.48 9.19
C ARG A 218 -12.85 -9.39 8.37
N VAL A 219 -12.22 -10.22 7.55
CA VAL A 219 -12.91 -11.20 6.70
C VAL A 219 -12.36 -12.57 6.98
N GLU A 220 -13.27 -13.49 7.27
CA GLU A 220 -12.96 -14.87 7.64
C GLU A 220 -13.47 -15.80 6.55
N SER A 221 -12.60 -16.71 6.11
CA SER A 221 -12.98 -17.91 5.39
C SER A 221 -13.13 -19.07 6.39
N THR A 222 -13.35 -20.29 5.90
CA THR A 222 -13.44 -21.50 6.73
C THR A 222 -12.16 -21.80 7.52
N SER A 223 -11.00 -21.29 7.08
CA SER A 223 -9.70 -21.62 7.67
C SER A 223 -8.71 -20.46 7.74
N LEU A 224 -9.03 -19.30 7.13
CA LEU A 224 -8.11 -18.19 7.02
C LEU A 224 -8.81 -16.87 7.34
N THR A 225 -8.06 -15.90 7.85
CA THR A 225 -8.56 -14.56 8.12
C THR A 225 -7.69 -13.54 7.40
N ILE A 226 -8.31 -12.56 6.76
CA ILE A 226 -7.63 -11.42 6.14
C ILE A 226 -8.28 -10.12 6.62
N HIS A 227 -7.46 -9.11 6.86
CA HIS A 227 -7.91 -7.76 7.20
C HIS A 227 -7.68 -6.84 6.01
N VAL A 228 -8.75 -6.29 5.45
CA VAL A 228 -8.68 -5.48 4.23
C VAL A 228 -9.28 -4.12 4.49
N GLY A 229 -8.58 -3.05 4.12
CA GLY A 229 -9.07 -1.70 4.33
C GLY A 229 -8.02 -0.64 4.05
N TYR A 230 -8.12 0.49 4.72
CA TYR A 230 -7.38 1.69 4.40
C TYR A 230 -6.29 1.99 5.42
N GLY A 231 -5.28 2.74 4.99
CA GLY A 231 -4.43 3.51 5.90
C GLY A 231 -5.20 4.69 6.51
N ARG A 232 -4.48 5.78 6.78
CA ARG A 232 -5.05 7.10 7.08
C ARG A 232 -4.26 8.11 6.27
N LYS A 233 -4.96 9.05 5.61
CA LYS A 233 -4.31 10.15 4.87
C LYS A 233 -3.32 10.88 5.78
N SER A 234 -2.09 11.02 5.31
CA SER A 234 -1.05 11.80 5.96
C SER A 234 -0.90 13.16 5.28
N GLY A 235 -0.72 14.21 6.09
CA GLY A 235 -0.57 15.57 5.59
C GLY A 235 -1.85 16.19 5.00
N TYR A 236 -1.70 17.41 4.50
CA TYR A 236 -2.81 18.29 4.09
C TYR A 236 -2.91 18.46 2.56
N GLY A 237 -2.16 17.67 1.78
CA GLY A 237 -2.24 17.65 0.32
C GLY A 237 -3.55 17.04 -0.22
N GLY A 238 -3.84 17.19 -1.50
CA GLY A 238 -5.04 16.67 -2.16
C GLY A 238 -6.36 17.26 -1.64
N TYR A 239 -7.47 16.53 -1.81
CA TYR A 239 -8.78 16.98 -1.33
C TYR A 239 -9.01 16.70 0.17
N GLY A 240 -9.85 17.53 0.79
CA GLY A 240 -10.23 17.49 2.21
C GLY A 240 -11.52 16.70 2.50
N GLY A 241 -12.03 16.81 3.72
CA GLY A 241 -13.20 16.07 4.22
C GLY A 241 -13.08 15.72 5.70
N VAL A 242 -14.06 15.03 6.29
CA VAL A 242 -14.14 14.89 7.77
C VAL A 242 -12.92 14.17 8.34
N LEU A 243 -12.43 13.15 7.64
CA LEU A 243 -11.21 12.43 8.03
C LEU A 243 -9.96 12.99 7.36
N ALA A 244 -10.06 13.43 6.11
CA ALA A 244 -8.93 13.97 5.36
C ALA A 244 -8.38 15.28 5.94
N ASP A 245 -9.21 16.06 6.65
CA ASP A 245 -8.81 17.27 7.38
C ASP A 245 -8.27 16.96 8.80
N LYS A 246 -8.22 15.68 9.17
CA LYS A 246 -7.63 15.16 10.42
C LYS A 246 -6.54 14.16 10.08
N PRO A 247 -5.39 14.62 9.56
CA PRO A 247 -4.37 13.73 9.05
C PRO A 247 -3.74 12.89 10.16
N GLY A 248 -3.22 11.75 9.74
CA GLY A 248 -2.58 10.78 10.61
C GLY A 248 -1.89 9.69 9.81
N ALA A 249 -1.63 8.57 10.46
CA ALA A 249 -1.12 7.37 9.83
C ALA A 249 -1.70 6.13 10.51
N ARG A 250 -1.84 5.05 9.74
CA ARG A 250 -2.07 3.72 10.32
C ARG A 250 -0.74 3.16 10.81
N VAL A 251 -0.66 2.87 12.10
CA VAL A 251 0.48 2.18 12.70
C VAL A 251 0.19 0.69 12.70
N ILE A 252 1.15 -0.11 12.27
CA ILE A 252 1.09 -1.57 12.30
C ILE A 252 2.24 -2.04 13.20
N ILE A 253 1.90 -2.77 14.26
CA ILE A 253 2.86 -3.38 15.18
C ILE A 253 2.94 -4.85 14.83
N MET A 254 4.08 -5.29 14.31
CA MET A 254 4.36 -6.71 14.05
C MET A 254 5.21 -7.28 15.19
N LYS A 255 4.84 -8.46 15.71
CA LYS A 255 5.56 -9.17 16.77
C LYS A 255 5.79 -10.62 16.38
N LEU A 256 7.05 -11.04 16.39
CA LEU A 256 7.42 -12.42 16.10
C LEU A 256 7.07 -13.30 17.31
N ASP A 257 6.21 -14.28 17.12
CA ASP A 257 6.10 -15.42 18.01
C ASP A 257 7.27 -16.37 17.71
N LYS A 258 8.23 -16.43 18.63
CA LYS A 258 9.46 -17.23 18.45
C LYS A 258 9.19 -18.73 18.51
N ASP A 259 8.11 -19.17 19.13
CA ASP A 259 7.79 -20.58 19.26
C ASP A 259 7.16 -21.09 17.96
N ARG A 260 6.30 -20.26 17.34
CA ARG A 260 5.63 -20.59 16.07
C ARG A 260 6.43 -20.18 14.83
N GLN A 261 7.42 -19.31 14.99
CA GLN A 261 8.13 -18.65 13.89
C GLN A 261 7.19 -17.89 12.95
N GLU A 262 6.14 -17.29 13.53
CA GLU A 262 5.10 -16.56 12.81
C GLU A 262 4.93 -15.16 13.42
N TYR A 263 4.59 -14.16 12.60
CA TYR A 263 4.21 -12.86 13.14
C TYR A 263 2.74 -12.83 13.51
N THR A 264 2.46 -12.20 14.66
CA THR A 264 1.17 -11.58 14.94
C THR A 264 1.28 -10.09 14.67
N TRP A 265 0.15 -9.42 14.40
CA TRP A 265 0.18 -7.98 14.24
C TRP A 265 -1.05 -7.29 14.82
N SER A 266 -0.89 -6.04 15.21
CA SER A 266 -2.01 -5.17 15.59
C SER A 266 -1.86 -3.84 14.90
N THR A 267 -2.93 -3.07 14.86
CA THR A 267 -2.93 -1.78 14.18
C THR A 267 -3.83 -0.78 14.88
N TYR A 268 -3.52 0.49 14.70
CA TYR A 268 -4.33 1.62 15.15
C TYR A 268 -4.05 2.83 14.27
N ILE A 269 -4.92 3.83 14.34
CA ILE A 269 -4.70 5.13 13.71
C ILE A 269 -4.06 6.07 14.72
N ARG A 270 -2.92 6.67 14.33
CA ARG A 270 -2.27 7.76 15.06
C ARG A 270 -2.54 9.07 14.34
N LEU A 271 -3.25 9.99 14.99
CA LEU A 271 -3.54 11.31 14.44
C LEU A 271 -2.43 12.31 14.77
N GLU A 272 -2.32 13.38 13.98
CA GLU A 272 -1.32 14.45 14.16
C GLU A 272 -1.39 15.09 15.57
N ASN A 273 -2.60 15.20 16.12
CA ASN A 273 -2.83 15.72 17.48
C ASN A 273 -2.40 14.76 18.61
N ASN A 274 -1.69 13.66 18.28
CA ASN A 274 -1.24 12.60 19.19
C ASN A 274 -2.33 11.72 19.80
N SER A 275 -3.58 11.84 19.37
CA SER A 275 -4.64 10.89 19.74
C SER A 275 -4.51 9.58 18.94
N THR A 276 -5.06 8.51 19.53
CA THR A 276 -5.16 7.18 18.91
C THR A 276 -6.62 6.85 18.68
N ALA A 277 -6.93 6.20 17.55
CA ALA A 277 -8.26 5.71 17.19
C ALA A 277 -8.18 4.32 16.55
N HIS A 278 -9.32 3.62 16.53
CA HIS A 278 -9.54 2.37 15.76
C HIS A 278 -8.48 1.28 16.01
N GLU A 279 -8.22 0.97 17.29
CA GLU A 279 -7.31 -0.12 17.66
C GLU A 279 -7.90 -1.48 17.27
N THR A 280 -7.12 -2.29 16.56
CA THR A 280 -7.47 -3.64 16.10
C THR A 280 -6.32 -4.60 16.36
N VAL A 281 -6.59 -5.73 17.01
CA VAL A 281 -5.60 -6.80 17.22
C VAL A 281 -5.87 -7.93 16.23
N VAL A 282 -4.85 -8.34 15.48
CA VAL A 282 -4.90 -9.46 14.52
C VAL A 282 -4.10 -10.61 15.09
N GLN A 283 -4.84 -11.64 15.50
CA GLN A 283 -4.29 -12.93 15.94
C GLN A 283 -4.24 -13.90 14.78
#